data_AF-A0A9E6UXW9-F1
#
_entry.id   AF-A0A9E6UXW9-F1
#
_cell.length_a   1.000
_cell.length_b   1.000
_cell.length_c   1.000
_cell.angle_alpha   90.00
_cell.angle_beta   90.00
_cell.angle_gamma   90.00
#
_symmetry.space_group_name_H-M   'P 1'
#
loop_
_entity.id
_entity.type
_entity.pdbx_description
1 polymer ?
#
loop_
_entity_poly.entity_id
_entity_poly.type
_entity_poly.pdbx_seq_one_letter_code
_entity_poly.pdbx_strand_id
1 'polypeptide(L)'
;GDLHIDGHHTTEDTGIALGEAVAKALGDRRGITRYGDALIPMDETLTRAAVDLSGRPYLVWNVQFTQERLGSIDTELFREWFQAFTFALGANVHIETLYGVNNHHKIESCYKGLARALRGAMRLDMQQLDAIPSTKGVL
;
A
#
# COMPACT_ATOMS: atom_id res chain seq x y z
N GLY A 1 -11.19 -0.52 17.07
CA GLY A 1 -12.25 0.17 17.84
C GLY A 1 -11.57 0.78 19.05
N ASP A 2 -12.11 0.57 20.26
CA ASP A 2 -11.33 0.50 21.52
C ASP A 2 -10.13 1.44 21.75
N LEU A 3 -10.20 2.68 21.27
CA LEU A 3 -9.13 3.70 21.36
C LEU A 3 -8.72 4.09 22.79
N HIS A 4 -9.48 3.64 23.79
CA HIS A 4 -9.15 3.79 25.20
C HIS A 4 -8.09 2.78 25.68
N ILE A 5 -7.82 1.73 24.90
CA ILE A 5 -6.72 0.79 25.08
C ILE A 5 -5.50 1.33 24.31
N ASP A 6 -5.59 1.35 22.98
CA ASP A 6 -4.60 1.93 22.07
C ASP A 6 -5.19 2.17 20.66
N GLY A 7 -4.36 2.60 19.71
CA GLY A 7 -4.75 2.78 18.31
C GLY A 7 -4.64 1.52 17.43
N HIS A 8 -4.17 0.40 17.96
CA HIS A 8 -3.73 -0.76 17.18
C HIS A 8 -4.88 -1.42 16.43
N HIS A 9 -5.89 -1.92 17.14
CA HIS A 9 -7.00 -2.64 16.52
C HIS A 9 -7.75 -1.76 15.52
N THR A 10 -7.98 -0.47 15.83
CA THR A 10 -8.59 0.45 14.86
C THR A 10 -7.76 0.57 13.59
N THR A 11 -6.45 0.70 13.72
CA THR A 11 -5.57 0.89 12.57
C THR A 11 -5.48 -0.38 11.73
N GLU A 12 -5.31 -1.53 12.37
CA GLU A 12 -5.26 -2.83 11.69
C GLU A 12 -6.57 -3.16 10.98
N ASP A 13 -7.71 -3.10 11.70
CA ASP A 13 -9.03 -3.43 11.16
C ASP A 13 -9.40 -2.58 9.95
N THR A 14 -9.05 -1.30 9.97
CA THR A 14 -9.28 -0.40 8.83
C THR A 14 -8.39 -0.74 7.63
N GLY A 15 -7.15 -1.16 7.88
CA GLY A 15 -6.26 -1.69 6.84
C GLY A 15 -6.84 -2.95 6.20
N ILE A 16 -7.30 -3.91 7.01
CA ILE A 16 -7.93 -5.15 6.55
C ILE A 16 -9.17 -4.84 5.70
N ALA A 17 -10.12 -4.06 6.25
CA ALA A 17 -11.37 -3.77 5.59
C ALA A 17 -11.16 -3.08 4.22
N LEU A 18 -10.21 -2.15 4.13
CA LEU A 18 -9.86 -1.49 2.87
C LEU A 18 -9.19 -2.45 1.89
N GLY A 19 -8.24 -3.26 2.34
CA GLY A 19 -7.55 -4.24 1.49
C GLY A 19 -8.53 -5.26 0.90
N GLU A 20 -9.44 -5.79 1.71
CA GLU A 20 -10.50 -6.69 1.25
C GLU A 20 -11.44 -6.01 0.24
N ALA A 21 -11.83 -4.75 0.48
CA ALA A 21 -12.71 -4.03 -0.42
C ALA A 21 -12.07 -3.86 -1.81
N VAL A 22 -10.78 -3.52 -1.86
CA VAL A 22 -10.02 -3.41 -3.11
C VAL A 22 -9.86 -4.78 -3.77
N ALA A 23 -9.55 -5.84 -3.01
CA ALA A 23 -9.46 -7.20 -3.56
C ALA A 23 -10.78 -7.66 -4.17
N LYS A 24 -11.91 -7.42 -3.48
CA LYS A 24 -13.26 -7.71 -3.98
C LYS A 24 -13.55 -6.95 -5.28
N ALA A 25 -13.16 -5.68 -5.37
CA ALA A 25 -13.34 -4.87 -6.58
C ALA A 25 -12.48 -5.34 -7.76
N LEU A 26 -11.32 -5.94 -7.50
CA LEU A 26 -10.41 -6.45 -8.53
C LEU A 26 -10.86 -7.78 -9.17
N GLY A 27 -11.78 -8.52 -8.54
CA GLY A 27 -12.28 -9.79 -9.08
C GLY A 27 -11.16 -10.78 -9.39
N ASP A 28 -11.16 -11.35 -10.60
CA ASP A 28 -10.14 -12.30 -11.08
C ASP A 28 -8.87 -11.60 -11.61
N ARG A 29 -8.74 -10.28 -11.41
CA ARG A 29 -7.58 -9.46 -11.79
C ARG A 29 -7.27 -9.54 -13.29
N ARG A 30 -8.29 -9.81 -14.11
CA ARG A 30 -8.19 -9.88 -15.55
C ARG A 30 -8.11 -8.48 -16.17
N GLY A 31 -7.31 -8.36 -17.22
CA GLY A 31 -7.25 -7.16 -18.05
C GLY A 31 -6.62 -5.95 -17.39
N ILE A 32 -6.01 -6.08 -16.20
CA ILE A 32 -5.26 -5.01 -15.56
C ILE A 32 -3.77 -5.06 -15.93
N THR A 33 -3.09 -3.94 -15.80
CA THR A 33 -1.63 -3.84 -15.95
C THR A 33 -0.85 -4.62 -14.89
N ARG A 34 -1.49 -4.94 -13.74
CA ARG A 34 -1.00 -5.72 -12.58
C ARG A 34 0.12 -5.07 -11.79
N TYR A 35 1.07 -4.44 -12.46
CA TYR A 35 2.22 -3.76 -11.88
C TYR A 35 2.02 -2.26 -11.91
N GLY A 36 2.45 -1.59 -10.85
CA GLY A 36 2.48 -0.15 -10.79
C GLY A 36 3.53 0.33 -9.81
N ASP A 37 4.09 1.49 -10.11
CA ASP A 37 5.08 2.15 -9.27
C ASP A 37 4.85 3.66 -9.24
N ALA A 38 5.41 4.30 -8.23
CA ALA A 38 5.38 5.75 -8.10
C ALA A 38 6.58 6.25 -7.29
N LEU A 39 7.16 7.36 -7.74
CA LEU A 39 8.03 8.22 -6.95
C LEU A 39 7.24 9.47 -6.55
N ILE A 40 7.09 9.70 -5.24
CA ILE A 40 6.26 10.78 -4.70
C ILE A 40 7.08 11.67 -3.76
N PRO A 41 7.27 12.95 -4.12
CA PRO A 41 7.82 13.93 -3.21
C PRO A 41 6.75 14.49 -2.26
N MET A 42 7.20 14.93 -1.09
CA MET A 42 6.50 15.81 -0.15
C MET A 42 7.54 16.73 0.47
N ASP A 43 7.65 17.96 -0.03
CA ASP A 43 8.71 18.91 0.33
C ASP A 43 10.11 18.26 0.30
N GLU A 44 10.79 18.15 1.44
CA GLU A 44 12.14 17.57 1.56
C GLU A 44 12.17 16.03 1.53
N THR A 45 11.00 15.38 1.48
CA THR A 45 10.86 13.93 1.49
C THR A 45 10.65 13.38 0.08
N LEU A 46 11.24 12.22 -0.21
CA LEU A 46 10.94 11.43 -1.40
C LEU A 46 10.71 9.96 -1.03
N THR A 47 9.57 9.41 -1.47
CA THR A 47 9.22 8.00 -1.27
C THR A 47 8.98 7.30 -2.60
N ARG A 48 9.45 6.06 -2.71
CA ARG A 48 9.11 5.13 -3.79
C ARG A 48 8.10 4.10 -3.28
N ALA A 49 7.08 3.82 -4.08
CA ALA A 49 6.16 2.72 -3.89
C ALA A 49 6.15 1.82 -5.13
N ALA A 50 6.11 0.51 -4.94
CA ALA A 50 5.92 -0.47 -6.02
C ALA A 50 4.89 -1.51 -5.59
N VAL A 51 4.01 -1.89 -6.51
CA VAL A 51 2.89 -2.81 -6.28
C VAL A 51 2.85 -3.86 -7.38
N ASP A 52 2.74 -5.13 -6.99
CA ASP A 52 2.35 -6.25 -7.84
C ASP A 52 1.06 -6.87 -7.27
N LEU A 53 -0.05 -6.78 -8.01
CA LEU A 53 -1.35 -7.39 -7.68
C LEU A 53 -1.31 -8.91 -7.92
N SER A 54 -0.40 -9.59 -7.23
CA SER A 54 0.12 -10.91 -7.57
C SER A 54 -0.64 -12.11 -7.02
N GLY A 55 -1.59 -11.88 -6.12
CA GLY A 55 -2.24 -12.91 -5.29
C GLY A 55 -1.39 -13.35 -4.10
N ARG A 56 -0.13 -12.88 -4.00
CA ARG A 56 0.81 -13.25 -2.94
C ARG A 56 1.06 -12.05 -2.02
N PRO A 57 0.56 -12.09 -0.78
CA PRO A 57 0.74 -11.00 0.17
C PRO A 57 2.19 -10.92 0.65
N TYR A 58 2.80 -9.74 0.51
CA TYR A 58 4.12 -9.45 1.09
C TYR A 58 4.35 -7.95 1.19
N LEU A 59 4.86 -7.48 2.33
CA LEU A 59 5.22 -6.07 2.53
C LEU A 59 6.74 -5.93 2.71
N VAL A 60 7.36 -5.04 1.93
CA VAL A 60 8.65 -4.44 2.26
C VAL A 60 8.41 -3.03 2.77
N TRP A 61 8.86 -2.75 3.99
CA TRP A 61 8.70 -1.46 4.65
C TRP A 61 10.05 -0.88 5.05
N ASN A 62 10.59 0.00 4.21
CA ASN A 62 11.85 0.72 4.43
C ASN A 62 11.55 2.20 4.72
N VAL A 63 10.84 2.45 5.81
CA VAL A 63 10.49 3.81 6.26
C VAL A 63 10.87 3.93 7.73
N GLN A 64 11.67 4.94 8.04
CA GLN A 64 12.13 5.20 9.40
C GLN A 64 11.57 6.53 9.91
N PHE A 65 10.84 6.44 11.02
CA PHE A 65 10.36 7.59 11.76
C PHE A 65 11.33 7.94 12.88
N THR A 66 11.50 9.23 13.13
CA THR A 66 12.39 9.75 14.19
C THR A 66 11.65 10.12 15.47
N GLN A 67 10.32 10.02 15.47
CA GLN A 67 9.46 10.31 16.62
C GLN A 67 8.55 9.11 16.84
N GLU A 68 8.25 8.81 18.10
CA GLU A 68 7.35 7.71 18.46
C GLU A 68 5.91 8.02 18.04
N ARG A 69 5.51 9.30 18.07
CA ARG A 69 4.15 9.74 17.76
C ARG A 69 4.12 10.86 16.73
N LEU A 70 3.08 10.84 15.90
CA LEU A 70 2.72 11.93 14.99
C LEU A 70 1.29 12.39 15.30
N GLY A 71 1.17 13.52 15.98
CA GLY A 71 -0.12 13.93 16.56
C GLY A 71 -0.57 12.93 17.62
N SER A 72 -1.74 12.30 17.41
CA SER A 72 -2.27 11.28 18.32
C SER A 72 -1.96 9.83 17.90
N ILE A 73 -1.27 9.62 16.78
CA ILE A 73 -1.02 8.30 16.21
C ILE A 73 0.42 7.87 16.52
N ASP A 74 0.59 6.64 17.00
CA ASP A 74 1.91 6.04 17.18
C ASP A 74 2.47 5.62 15.82
N THR A 75 3.71 6.02 15.52
CA THR A 75 4.29 5.88 14.18
C THR A 75 4.48 4.43 13.75
N GLU A 76 4.56 3.49 14.68
CA GLU A 76 4.58 2.05 14.39
C GLU A 76 3.29 1.58 13.71
N LEU A 77 2.15 2.18 14.04
CA LEU A 77 0.85 1.79 13.52
C LEU A 77 0.73 2.01 12.01
N PHE A 78 1.55 2.90 11.44
CA PHE A 78 1.61 3.07 10.00
C PHE A 78 2.09 1.79 9.31
N ARG A 79 3.13 1.13 9.82
CA ARG A 79 3.58 -0.14 9.25
C ARG A 79 2.48 -1.20 9.38
N GLU A 80 1.81 -1.26 10.53
CA GLU A 80 0.73 -2.23 10.77
C GLU A 80 -0.46 -2.02 9.82
N TRP A 81 -0.84 -0.76 9.53
CA TRP A 81 -1.86 -0.47 8.52
C TRP A 81 -1.45 -0.98 7.14
N PHE A 82 -0.21 -0.70 6.70
CA PHE A 82 0.28 -1.14 5.39
C PHE A 82 0.38 -2.66 5.31
N GLN A 83 0.78 -3.31 6.40
CA GLN A 83 0.85 -4.77 6.52
C GLN A 83 -0.54 -5.38 6.35
N ALA A 84 -1.50 -4.93 7.16
CA ALA A 84 -2.88 -5.36 7.12
C ALA A 84 -3.52 -5.16 5.74
N PHE A 85 -3.38 -3.96 5.17
CA PHE A 85 -3.88 -3.64 3.83
C PHE A 85 -3.28 -4.53 2.75
N THR A 86 -1.95 -4.69 2.76
CA THR A 86 -1.21 -5.48 1.77
C THR A 86 -1.61 -6.96 1.82
N PHE A 87 -1.79 -7.48 3.02
CA PHE A 87 -2.19 -8.88 3.24
C PHE A 87 -3.63 -9.13 2.82
N ALA A 88 -4.56 -8.28 3.24
CA ALA A 88 -5.97 -8.39 2.87
C ALA A 88 -6.19 -8.19 1.36
N LEU A 89 -5.40 -7.33 0.71
CA LEU A 89 -5.43 -7.15 -0.74
C LEU A 89 -4.86 -8.36 -1.52
N GLY A 90 -4.03 -9.19 -0.89
CA GLY A 90 -3.29 -10.25 -1.58
C GLY A 90 -2.33 -9.69 -2.63
N ALA A 91 -1.58 -8.65 -2.26
CA ALA A 91 -0.62 -7.98 -3.13
C ALA A 91 0.80 -8.01 -2.55
N ASN A 92 1.78 -7.85 -3.43
CA ASN A 92 3.15 -7.61 -3.03
C ASN A 92 3.40 -6.10 -3.12
N VAL A 93 3.73 -5.47 -2.00
CA VAL A 93 3.86 -4.02 -1.86
C VAL A 93 5.22 -3.69 -1.26
N HIS A 94 5.94 -2.79 -1.91
CA HIS A 94 7.22 -2.26 -1.44
C HIS A 94 7.08 -0.76 -1.24
N ILE A 95 7.40 -0.29 -0.04
CA ILE A 95 7.44 1.14 0.31
C ILE A 95 8.83 1.47 0.86
N GLU A 96 9.44 2.50 0.31
CA GLU A 96 10.76 2.97 0.72
C GLU A 96 10.82 4.49 0.69
N THR A 97 11.06 5.11 1.84
CA THR A 97 11.39 6.54 1.92
C THR A 97 12.88 6.70 1.70
N LEU A 98 13.26 7.20 0.52
CA LEU A 98 14.66 7.35 0.11
C LEU A 98 15.38 8.39 0.97
N TYR A 99 14.67 9.48 1.29
CA TYR A 99 15.12 10.53 2.19
C TYR A 99 13.92 11.37 2.65
N GLY A 100 14.09 12.08 3.76
CA GLY A 100 13.08 12.96 4.34
C GLY A 100 13.39 13.29 5.80
N VAL A 101 12.93 14.43 6.28
CA VAL A 101 13.21 14.90 7.64
C VAL A 101 11.94 14.89 8.48
N ASN A 102 10.84 15.40 7.94
CA ASN A 102 9.58 15.53 8.62
C ASN A 102 8.77 14.21 8.57
N ASN A 103 8.43 13.65 9.73
CA ASN A 103 7.69 12.39 9.83
C ASN A 103 6.30 12.45 9.18
N HIS A 104 5.63 13.61 9.18
CA HIS A 104 4.38 13.83 8.45
C HIS A 104 4.58 13.69 6.95
N HIS A 105 5.62 14.34 6.39
CA HIS A 105 5.92 14.29 4.97
C HIS A 105 6.28 12.87 4.53
N LYS A 106 7.05 12.14 5.37
CA LYS A 106 7.36 10.72 5.19
C LYS A 106 6.09 9.88 5.04
N ILE A 107 5.19 9.88 6.04
CA ILE A 107 4.03 9.01 5.98
C ILE A 107 3.04 9.43 4.88
N GLU A 108 2.81 10.72 4.67
CA GLU A 108 1.90 11.19 3.64
C GLU A 108 2.41 10.82 2.24
N SER A 109 3.72 10.93 1.99
CA SER A 109 4.32 10.47 0.74
C SER A 109 4.19 8.96 0.53
N CYS A 110 4.22 8.14 1.60
CA CYS A 110 3.98 6.70 1.52
C CYS A 110 2.54 6.38 1.06
N TYR A 111 1.53 7.00 1.68
CA TYR A 111 0.12 6.80 1.28
C TYR A 111 -0.14 7.29 -0.14
N LYS A 112 0.40 8.46 -0.52
CA LYS A 112 0.31 8.96 -1.90
C LYS A 112 1.04 8.04 -2.89
N GLY A 113 2.19 7.50 -2.50
CA GLY A 113 2.94 6.50 -3.25
C GLY A 113 2.11 5.26 -3.54
N LEU A 114 1.54 4.67 -2.49
CA LEU A 114 0.66 3.52 -2.61
C LEU A 114 -0.54 3.82 -3.52
N ALA A 115 -1.23 4.95 -3.33
CA ALA A 115 -2.39 5.32 -4.12
C ALA A 115 -2.05 5.46 -5.62
N ARG A 116 -0.90 6.05 -5.96
CA ARG A 116 -0.48 6.25 -7.36
C ARG A 116 0.02 4.96 -7.99
N ALA A 117 0.75 4.14 -7.25
CA ALA A 117 1.19 2.82 -7.71
C ALA A 117 -0.02 1.88 -7.93
N LEU A 118 -0.98 1.84 -7.01
CA LEU A 118 -2.23 1.09 -7.17
C LEU A 118 -3.01 1.56 -8.39
N ARG A 119 -3.19 2.88 -8.58
CA ARG A 119 -3.86 3.41 -9.78
C ARG A 119 -3.20 2.92 -11.07
N GLY A 120 -1.87 2.85 -11.07
CA GLY A 120 -1.09 2.28 -12.18
C GLY A 120 -1.39 0.81 -12.39
N ALA A 121 -1.29 -0.01 -11.34
CA ALA A 121 -1.47 -1.46 -11.34
C ALA A 121 -2.90 -1.93 -11.64
N MET A 122 -3.90 -1.12 -11.29
CA MET A 122 -5.32 -1.40 -11.49
C MET A 122 -5.84 -0.89 -12.84
N ARG A 123 -5.03 -0.17 -13.61
CA ARG A 123 -5.44 0.36 -14.91
C ARG A 123 -5.74 -0.80 -15.86
N LEU A 124 -6.81 -0.67 -16.64
CA LEU A 124 -7.09 -1.61 -17.72
C LEU A 124 -6.00 -1.53 -18.80
N ASP A 125 -5.44 -2.68 -19.15
CA ASP A 125 -4.63 -2.87 -20.34
C ASP A 125 -5.56 -3.13 -21.54
N MET A 126 -5.76 -2.08 -22.36
CA MET A 126 -6.63 -2.13 -23.53
C MET A 126 -6.18 -3.17 -24.58
N GLN A 127 -4.93 -3.63 -24.53
CA GLN A 127 -4.40 -4.66 -25.43
C GLN A 127 -4.64 -6.09 -24.91
N GLN A 128 -4.99 -6.24 -23.62
CA GLN A 128 -5.04 -7.52 -22.93
C GLN A 128 -6.27 -7.68 -22.03
N LEU A 129 -7.40 -7.04 -22.38
CA LEU A 129 -8.60 -6.96 -21.54
C LEU A 129 -9.12 -8.32 -21.04
N ASP A 130 -9.01 -9.37 -21.85
CA ASP A 130 -9.47 -10.72 -21.51
C ASP A 130 -8.39 -11.62 -20.91
N ALA A 131 -7.14 -11.15 -20.78
CA ALA A 131 -6.04 -11.95 -20.28
C ALA A 131 -5.87 -11.79 -18.77
N ILE A 132 -5.53 -12.89 -18.09
CA ILE A 132 -4.95 -12.82 -16.75
C ILE A 132 -3.46 -12.49 -16.94
N PRO A 133 -2.94 -11.38 -16.36
CA PRO A 133 -1.56 -10.93 -16.55
C PRO A 133 -0.56 -11.80 -15.76
N SER A 134 -0.52 -13.10 -16.07
CA SER A 134 0.28 -14.13 -15.40
C SER A 134 0.66 -15.22 -16.39
N THR A 135 1.95 -15.58 -16.46
CA THR A 135 2.43 -16.70 -17.28
C THR A 135 1.89 -18.05 -16.82
N LYS A 136 1.35 -18.14 -15.59
CA LYS A 136 0.71 -19.34 -15.05
C LYS A 136 -0.78 -19.44 -15.40
N GLY A 137 -1.35 -18.40 -16.02
CA GLY A 137 -2.78 -18.34 -16.36
C GLY A 137 -3.72 -18.13 -15.18
N VAL A 138 -3.19 -17.95 -13.97
CA VAL A 138 -3.94 -17.70 -12.72
C VAL A 138 -3.22 -16.69 -11.84
N LEU A 139 -3.98 -15.95 -11.02
CA LEU A 139 -3.55 -14.99 -9.99
C LEU A 139 -4.41 -15.15 -8.73
#